data_AF-R9M396-F1
#
_entry.id   AF-R9M396-F1
#
_cell.length_a   1.000
_cell.length_b   1.000
_cell.length_c   1.000
_cell.angle_alpha   90.00
_cell.angle_beta   90.00
_cell.angle_gamma   90.00
#
_symmetry.space_group_name_H-M   'P 1'
#
loop_
_entity.id
_entity.type
_entity.pdbx_description
1 polymer ?
#
loop_
_entity_poly.entity_id
_entity_poly.type
_entity_poly.pdbx_seq_one_letter_code
_entity_poly.pdbx_strand_id
1 'polypeptide(L)'
;MKDGKRCSGSIPYGYNRVEGDKQTLVVDPVAAEVVRHIFQLANEGKSSRTIAAILTEEKVLIPAAHAKENHPEQYHGQKYTDKYLWSLSAVQKILKRQEYLGHTVLHRSVVTNFKLHKRRETDEAEQYVFPNTHEAIISQELWDSVHRRIKRVERASPWGSQYNRLSGYLYCADCGRRMTLQTHHSKKDGSIQHSFRCGGYASQINTCTAHSISANNVEALLLSAVKRLSRFVLQDEEAFAAELQSLWADKQEAKPQQSKQELKRLQTRYDELSRLVRGLYENLMSGLLPERQYKQLSAQYDSEQADLEARMDKLKAAVAEEKTKPLDIEHFISLIRKYKDPAEVTDMMFSELVDKIVVYETAGTGKARTQKVDIYFNYVGKVDIAYTEQELEEIRAQEEQAEKERLARQRAREKAYREKRKAAKIAANGGVSVPPKVCPHCGREFTPASNRQIFCSDECCYQARQDKKKAEREAERGEHYYRQRKCAVCGKLFWPTHSQQTLCSDKCRKEKHNQVTLKAYHDKKAKENAQWNTSSKTKEQVSATSLSETIISPALLPQPARTSASTAE
;
A
#
# COMPACT_ATOMS: atom_id res chain seq x y z
N MET A 1 41.91 1.72 38.92
CA MET A 1 40.73 1.38 38.10
C MET A 1 40.40 -0.11 38.06
N LYS A 2 41.34 -1.03 38.32
CA LYS A 2 41.08 -2.49 38.27
C LYS A 2 40.11 -2.99 39.35
N ASP A 3 40.05 -2.35 40.51
CA ASP A 3 39.23 -2.78 41.66
C ASP A 3 37.76 -2.30 41.60
N GLY A 4 37.30 -1.74 40.48
CA GLY A 4 35.93 -1.21 40.34
C GLY A 4 35.57 0.01 41.19
N LYS A 5 36.51 0.49 42.01
CA LYS A 5 36.36 1.68 42.85
C LYS A 5 36.10 2.93 42.01
N ARG A 6 35.14 3.74 42.43
CA ARG A 6 34.70 4.95 41.73
C ARG A 6 35.80 6.02 41.75
N CYS A 7 36.22 6.44 40.56
CA CYS A 7 37.23 7.49 40.37
C CYS A 7 36.64 8.87 40.01
N SER A 8 35.31 8.97 39.83
CA SER A 8 34.65 10.22 39.44
C SER A 8 34.20 11.04 40.63
N GLY A 9 34.51 12.34 40.62
CA GLY A 9 34.04 13.30 41.62
C GLY A 9 32.54 13.60 41.52
N SER A 10 31.92 13.45 40.35
CA SER A 10 30.50 13.77 40.12
C SER A 10 29.59 12.58 40.37
N ILE A 11 28.57 12.78 41.21
CA ILE A 11 27.58 11.77 41.61
C ILE A 11 26.41 11.78 40.62
N PRO A 12 25.91 10.61 40.18
CA PRO A 12 24.69 10.55 39.40
C PRO A 12 23.47 11.03 40.20
N TYR A 13 22.59 11.79 39.56
CA TYR A 13 21.35 12.26 40.17
C TYR A 13 20.49 11.08 40.63
N GLY A 14 19.88 11.11 41.82
CA GLY A 14 19.18 9.95 42.39
C GLY A 14 20.02 9.13 43.37
N TYR A 15 21.31 9.43 43.50
CA TYR A 15 22.20 8.83 44.48
C TYR A 15 22.90 9.89 45.34
N ASN A 16 23.20 9.50 46.56
CA ASN A 16 23.99 10.23 47.54
C ASN A 16 25.28 9.49 47.89
N ARG A 17 26.23 10.19 48.51
CA ARG A 17 27.41 9.56 49.13
C ARG A 17 27.12 9.25 50.59
N VAL A 18 27.73 8.18 51.08
CA VAL A 18 27.84 7.94 52.51
C VAL A 18 28.80 8.97 53.11
N GLU A 19 28.45 9.52 54.26
CA GLU A 19 29.32 10.45 54.98
C GLU A 19 30.64 9.74 55.36
N GLY A 20 31.77 10.30 54.94
CA GLY A 20 33.11 9.72 55.17
C GLY A 20 33.59 8.73 54.09
N ASP A 21 32.71 8.10 53.31
CA ASP A 21 33.10 7.22 52.20
C ASP A 21 32.77 7.83 50.83
N LYS A 22 33.83 8.17 50.08
CA LYS A 22 33.71 8.77 48.74
C LYS A 22 33.33 7.76 47.65
N GLN A 23 33.41 6.47 47.94
CA GLN A 23 33.29 5.37 46.98
C GLN A 23 31.86 4.86 46.86
N THR A 24 31.17 4.63 47.99
CA THR A 24 29.84 4.00 48.02
C THR A 24 28.73 5.00 47.70
N LEU A 25 27.79 4.55 46.86
CA LEU A 25 26.56 5.28 46.51
C LEU A 25 25.37 4.68 47.26
N VAL A 26 24.53 5.55 47.83
CA VAL A 26 23.26 5.19 48.48
C VAL A 26 22.13 5.89 47.74
N VAL A 27 20.97 5.24 47.63
CA VAL A 27 19.81 5.82 46.94
C VAL A 27 19.31 7.06 47.70
N ASP A 28 19.15 8.16 46.97
CA ASP A 28 18.42 9.33 47.46
C ASP A 28 16.93 9.13 47.19
N PRO A 29 16.07 8.98 48.22
CA PRO A 29 14.66 8.65 47.99
C PRO A 29 13.94 9.67 47.10
N VAL A 30 14.19 10.97 47.28
CA VAL A 30 13.48 12.03 46.54
C VAL A 30 13.96 12.09 45.09
N ALA A 31 15.27 12.14 44.87
CA ALA A 31 15.82 12.20 43.52
C ALA A 31 15.63 10.87 42.76
N ALA A 32 15.65 9.72 43.44
CA ALA A 32 15.43 8.42 42.81
C ALA A 32 13.99 8.24 42.32
N GLU A 33 12.98 8.79 43.02
CA GLU A 33 11.60 8.82 42.52
C GLU A 33 11.50 9.59 41.20
N VAL A 34 12.18 10.73 41.08
CA VAL A 34 12.23 11.49 39.82
C VAL A 34 12.91 10.68 38.71
N VAL A 35 13.98 9.95 39.02
CA VAL A 35 14.63 9.05 38.05
C VAL A 35 13.66 7.95 37.61
N ARG A 36 12.96 7.28 38.55
CA ARG A 36 11.95 6.27 38.22
C ARG A 36 10.84 6.85 37.35
N HIS A 37 10.36 8.04 37.67
CA HIS A 37 9.33 8.73 36.90
C HIS A 37 9.80 9.04 35.46
N ILE A 38 11.04 9.51 35.29
CA ILE A 38 11.65 9.72 33.96
C ILE A 38 11.68 8.42 33.13
N PHE A 39 12.09 7.31 33.73
CA PHE A 39 12.13 6.02 33.06
C PHE A 39 10.73 5.49 32.73
N GLN A 40 9.74 5.71 33.61
CA GLN A 40 8.34 5.37 33.36
C GLN A 40 7.77 6.18 32.19
N LEU A 41 7.90 7.50 32.18
CA LEU A 41 7.44 8.35 31.07
C LEU A 41 8.13 8.00 29.75
N ALA A 42 9.43 7.66 29.79
CA ALA A 42 10.15 7.19 28.61
C ALA A 42 9.62 5.82 28.14
N ASN A 43 9.30 4.93 29.08
CA ASN A 43 8.67 3.65 28.79
C ASN A 43 7.22 3.81 28.28
N GLU A 44 6.54 4.90 28.60
CA GLU A 44 5.25 5.26 28.00
C GLU A 44 5.36 5.78 26.56
N GLY A 45 6.59 6.02 26.08
CA GLY A 45 6.85 6.55 24.75
C GLY A 45 6.89 8.07 24.65
N LYS A 46 6.91 8.79 25.78
CA LYS A 46 7.10 10.25 25.77
C LYS A 46 8.52 10.58 25.30
N SER A 47 8.64 11.59 24.43
CA SER A 47 9.95 12.05 23.95
C SER A 47 10.73 12.74 25.08
N SER A 48 12.06 12.73 25.04
CA SER A 48 12.88 13.43 26.05
C SER A 48 12.54 14.93 26.15
N ARG A 49 12.04 15.56 25.07
CA ARG A 49 11.55 16.95 25.09
C ARG A 49 10.25 17.06 25.87
N THR A 50 9.31 16.16 25.61
CA THR A 50 8.02 16.10 26.31
C THR A 50 8.22 15.82 27.80
N ILE A 51 9.11 14.88 28.15
CA ILE A 51 9.48 14.58 29.54
C ILE A 51 10.04 15.82 30.22
N ALA A 52 10.97 16.54 29.57
CA ALA A 52 11.50 17.77 30.12
C ALA A 52 10.42 18.85 30.35
N ALA A 53 9.44 18.97 29.43
CA ALA A 53 8.32 19.90 29.61
C ALA A 53 7.42 19.49 30.79
N ILE A 54 7.08 18.21 30.92
CA ILE A 54 6.27 17.67 32.03
C ILE A 54 6.96 17.96 33.37
N LEU A 55 8.24 17.60 33.52
CA LEU A 55 9.00 17.86 34.75
C LEU A 55 9.11 19.35 35.09
N THR A 56 9.17 20.21 34.08
CA THR A 56 9.20 21.67 34.26
C THR A 56 7.84 22.19 34.74
N GLU A 57 6.74 21.67 34.19
CA GLU A 57 5.37 22.01 34.58
C GLU A 57 5.04 21.53 36.00
N GLU A 58 5.49 20.34 36.35
CA GLU A 58 5.40 19.75 37.70
C GLU A 58 6.30 20.46 38.72
N LYS A 59 7.15 21.40 38.28
CA LYS A 59 8.13 22.12 39.10
C LYS A 59 9.07 21.19 39.86
N VAL A 60 9.56 20.15 39.18
CA VAL A 60 10.59 19.27 39.72
C VAL A 60 11.94 19.96 39.64
N LEU A 61 12.69 19.97 40.75
CA LEU A 61 14.03 20.58 40.80
C LEU A 61 14.98 19.88 39.82
N ILE A 62 15.73 20.67 39.05
CA ILE A 62 16.79 20.12 38.19
C ILE A 62 17.92 19.54 39.04
N PRO A 63 18.73 18.59 38.52
CA PRO A 63 19.79 17.93 39.29
C PRO A 63 20.77 18.88 39.98
N ALA A 64 21.13 19.99 39.31
CA ALA A 64 22.03 21.00 39.88
C ALA A 64 21.37 21.82 41.00
N ALA A 65 20.07 22.09 40.91
CA ALA A 65 19.32 22.80 41.94
C ALA A 65 19.03 21.91 43.14
N HIS A 66 18.62 20.66 42.90
CA HIS A 66 18.45 19.65 43.94
C HIS A 66 19.75 19.45 44.74
N ALA A 67 20.89 19.28 44.06
CA ALA A 67 22.18 19.18 44.75
C ALA A 67 22.51 20.44 45.55
N LYS A 68 22.21 21.64 45.05
CA LYS A 68 22.48 22.89 45.79
C LYS A 68 21.62 23.04 47.06
N GLU A 69 20.35 22.64 47.00
CA GLU A 69 19.40 22.80 48.11
C GLU A 69 19.53 21.67 49.16
N ASN A 70 19.68 20.42 48.73
CA ASN A 70 19.64 19.25 49.62
C ASN A 70 21.02 18.65 49.93
N HIS A 71 22.00 18.82 49.03
CA HIS A 71 23.32 18.18 49.14
C HIS A 71 24.47 19.12 48.71
N PRO A 72 24.70 20.26 49.41
CA PRO A 72 25.68 21.26 49.01
C PRO A 72 27.09 20.70 48.81
N GLU A 73 27.46 19.63 49.53
CA GLU A 73 28.71 18.89 49.43
C GLU A 73 28.90 18.18 48.07
N GLN A 74 27.80 17.96 47.33
CA GLN A 74 27.75 17.31 46.03
C GLN A 74 27.60 18.33 44.88
N TYR A 75 27.35 19.60 45.20
CA TYR A 75 27.13 20.65 44.21
C TYR A 75 28.44 21.09 43.57
N HIS A 76 28.60 20.82 42.28
CA HIS A 76 29.81 21.16 41.50
C HIS A 76 29.76 22.54 40.82
N GLY A 77 29.05 23.52 41.38
CA GLY A 77 29.05 24.90 40.86
C GLY A 77 28.37 25.07 39.49
N GLN A 78 27.51 24.13 39.08
CA GLN A 78 26.76 24.21 37.82
C GLN A 78 25.78 25.38 37.85
N LYS A 79 26.01 26.40 37.03
CA LYS A 79 25.12 27.55 36.90
C LYS A 79 23.84 27.16 36.17
N TYR A 80 22.71 27.61 36.69
CA TYR A 80 21.39 27.49 36.06
C TYR A 80 20.63 28.80 36.26
N THR A 81 19.80 29.16 35.28
CA THR A 81 18.98 30.38 35.33
C THR A 81 17.69 30.16 36.11
N ASP A 82 17.03 29.03 35.85
CA ASP A 82 15.80 28.60 36.50
C ASP A 82 16.02 27.19 37.09
N LYS A 83 15.56 27.00 38.34
CA LYS A 83 15.71 25.76 39.10
C LYS A 83 14.73 24.66 38.69
N TYR A 84 13.69 24.99 37.92
CA TYR A 84 12.69 24.04 37.44
C TYR A 84 12.79 23.75 35.93
N LEU A 85 13.62 24.49 35.21
CA LEU A 85 13.72 24.36 33.76
C LEU A 85 14.54 23.13 33.34
N TRP A 86 13.86 22.03 33.06
CA TRP A 86 14.49 20.80 32.57
C TRP A 86 14.89 20.95 31.10
N SER A 87 16.13 20.57 30.79
CA SER A 87 16.62 20.53 29.42
C SER A 87 16.51 19.13 28.82
N LEU A 88 16.27 19.05 27.50
CA LEU A 88 16.32 17.81 26.72
C LEU A 88 17.59 16.99 27.04
N SER A 89 18.74 17.66 27.07
CA SER A 89 20.04 17.03 27.28
C SER A 89 20.19 16.45 28.69
N ALA A 90 19.57 17.05 29.71
CA ALA A 90 19.58 16.51 31.06
C ALA A 90 18.82 15.17 31.12
N VAL A 91 17.62 15.11 30.54
CA VAL A 91 16.82 13.88 30.46
C VAL A 91 17.57 12.79 29.68
N GLN A 92 18.14 13.12 28.51
CA GLN A 92 18.93 12.17 27.72
C GLN A 92 20.15 11.62 28.46
N LYS A 93 20.85 12.46 29.24
CA LYS A 93 21.98 12.02 30.06
C LYS A 93 21.55 11.05 31.16
N ILE A 94 20.38 11.27 31.78
CA ILE A 94 19.84 10.34 32.78
C ILE A 94 19.48 9.02 32.09
N LEU A 95 18.74 9.06 31.00
CA LEU A 95 18.31 7.86 30.29
C LEU A 95 19.50 7.00 29.80
N LYS A 96 20.66 7.58 29.46
CA LYS A 96 21.84 6.83 28.95
C LYS A 96 22.79 6.29 30.03
N ARG A 97 22.62 6.66 31.31
CA ARG A 97 23.53 6.28 32.40
C ARG A 97 23.25 4.89 33.00
N GLN A 98 24.11 3.92 32.69
CA GLN A 98 24.00 2.55 33.22
C GLN A 98 24.16 2.46 34.76
N GLU A 99 24.59 3.53 35.43
CA GLU A 99 24.66 3.54 36.90
C GLU A 99 23.31 3.30 37.56
N TYR A 100 22.19 3.63 36.91
CA TYR A 100 20.86 3.34 37.45
C TYR A 100 20.53 1.86 37.57
N LEU A 101 21.31 0.98 36.94
CA LEU A 101 21.29 -0.48 37.11
C LEU A 101 22.19 -0.97 38.26
N GLY A 102 22.78 -0.06 39.04
CA GLY A 102 23.73 -0.40 40.11
C GLY A 102 25.15 -0.67 39.62
N HIS A 103 25.46 -0.37 38.36
CA HIS A 103 26.78 -0.62 37.76
C HIS A 103 27.70 0.59 37.89
N THR A 104 29.00 0.38 38.08
CA THR A 104 29.98 1.47 38.00
C THR A 104 30.65 1.44 36.63
N VAL A 105 30.49 2.52 35.86
CA VAL A 105 31.14 2.66 34.54
C VAL A 105 32.30 3.64 34.64
N LEU A 106 33.51 3.14 34.39
CA LEU A 106 34.73 3.93 34.34
C LEU A 106 35.18 4.13 32.90
N HIS A 107 36.10 5.09 32.72
CA HIS A 107 36.73 5.38 31.42
C HIS A 107 35.78 5.89 30.33
N ARG A 108 34.71 6.63 30.68
CA ARG A 108 33.75 7.23 29.71
C ARG A 108 34.30 8.30 28.78
N SER A 109 35.41 8.93 29.16
CA SER A 109 36.03 9.98 28.35
C SER A 109 37.53 9.88 28.46
N VAL A 110 38.20 9.94 27.31
CA VAL A 110 39.66 10.00 27.23
C VAL A 110 40.11 11.33 26.67
N VAL A 111 41.23 11.81 27.20
CA VAL A 111 41.91 12.97 26.64
C VAL A 111 42.63 12.51 25.38
N THR A 112 42.19 12.98 24.22
CA THR A 112 42.79 12.63 22.91
C THR A 112 44.05 13.44 22.64
N ASN A 113 44.10 14.66 23.16
CA ASN A 113 45.23 15.55 23.02
C ASN A 113 45.54 16.19 24.37
N PHE A 114 46.66 15.77 24.95
CA PHE A 114 47.11 16.23 26.27
C PHE A 114 47.28 17.75 26.34
N LYS A 115 47.80 18.39 25.29
CA LYS A 115 48.08 19.84 25.27
C LYS A 115 46.82 20.69 25.08
N LEU A 116 45.87 20.22 24.27
CA LEU A 116 44.63 20.95 24.01
C LEU A 116 43.51 20.59 25.01
N HIS A 117 43.78 19.66 25.94
CA HIS A 117 42.80 19.05 26.84
C HIS A 117 41.51 18.60 26.14
N LYS A 118 41.58 18.30 24.84
CA LYS A 118 40.44 17.81 24.06
C LYS A 118 40.10 16.40 24.55
N ARG A 119 38.83 16.18 24.85
CA ARG A 119 38.30 14.89 25.29
C ARG A 119 37.41 14.31 24.20
N ARG A 120 37.48 13.01 24.02
CA ARG A 120 36.45 12.23 23.29
C ARG A 120 35.71 11.34 24.27
N GLU A 121 34.45 11.06 23.98
CA GLU A 121 33.76 9.93 24.59
C GLU A 121 34.35 8.63 24.05
N THR A 122 34.47 7.64 24.91
CA THR A 122 35.00 6.31 24.59
C THR A 122 33.90 5.36 24.15
N ASP A 123 34.27 4.43 23.27
CA ASP A 123 33.36 3.38 22.81
C ASP A 123 33.08 2.37 23.93
N GLU A 124 31.98 1.63 23.84
CA GLU A 124 31.57 0.65 24.86
C GLU A 124 32.66 -0.40 25.15
N ALA A 125 33.45 -0.79 24.13
CA ALA A 125 34.56 -1.73 24.26
C ALA A 125 35.77 -1.18 25.05
N GLU A 126 35.92 0.14 25.09
CA GLU A 126 36.98 0.80 25.86
C GLU A 126 36.54 1.07 27.32
N GLN A 127 35.24 1.02 27.61
CA GLN A 127 34.70 1.30 28.94
C GLN A 127 34.85 0.11 29.88
N TYR A 128 35.17 0.39 31.15
CA TYR A 128 35.21 -0.62 32.20
C TYR A 128 33.88 -0.60 32.96
N VAL A 129 33.06 -1.63 32.78
CA VAL A 129 31.78 -1.79 33.48
C VAL A 129 31.95 -2.79 34.62
N PHE A 130 31.71 -2.32 35.85
CA PHE A 130 31.69 -3.16 37.05
C PHE A 130 30.23 -3.37 37.46
N PRO A 131 29.69 -4.60 37.35
CA PRO A 131 28.29 -4.86 37.67
C PRO A 131 28.04 -4.82 39.19
N ASN A 132 26.80 -4.50 39.58
CA ASN A 132 26.26 -4.62 40.94
C ASN A 132 27.13 -4.01 42.06
N THR A 133 27.65 -2.82 41.81
CA THR A 133 28.46 -2.05 42.77
C THR A 133 27.65 -1.28 43.81
N HIS A 134 26.39 -0.96 43.51
CA HIS A 134 25.49 -0.23 44.40
C HIS A 134 24.03 -0.59 44.08
N GLU A 135 23.09 -0.14 44.91
CA GLU A 135 21.67 -0.43 44.75
C GLU A 135 21.11 0.15 43.43
N ALA A 136 20.40 -0.67 42.66
CA ALA A 136 19.79 -0.25 41.41
C ALA A 136 18.50 0.55 41.66
N ILE A 137 18.34 1.70 40.99
CA ILE A 137 17.10 2.48 41.02
C ILE A 137 16.08 1.91 40.03
N ILE A 138 16.57 1.33 38.92
CA ILE A 138 15.80 0.87 37.77
C ILE A 138 16.10 -0.62 37.53
N SER A 139 15.08 -1.40 37.16
CA SER A 139 15.27 -2.79 36.76
C SER A 139 15.90 -2.93 35.37
N GLN A 140 16.62 -4.02 35.15
CA GLN A 140 17.20 -4.35 33.85
C GLN A 140 16.13 -4.36 32.73
N GLU A 141 14.96 -4.92 33.02
CA GLU A 141 13.84 -5.00 32.08
C GLU A 141 13.33 -3.63 31.63
N LEU A 142 13.15 -2.70 32.59
CA LEU A 142 12.70 -1.34 32.30
C LEU A 142 13.75 -0.57 31.50
N TRP A 143 15.02 -0.73 31.86
CA TRP A 143 16.15 -0.14 31.14
C TRP A 143 16.20 -0.60 29.68
N ASP A 144 16.12 -1.91 29.45
CA ASP A 144 16.18 -2.51 28.13
C ASP A 144 14.96 -2.12 27.28
N SER A 145 13.77 -2.05 27.89
CA SER A 145 12.56 -1.52 27.23
C SER A 145 12.77 -0.08 26.74
N VAL A 146 13.25 0.80 27.60
CA VAL A 146 13.48 2.22 27.27
C VAL A 146 14.57 2.37 26.20
N HIS A 147 15.69 1.65 26.31
CA HIS A 147 16.77 1.75 25.32
C HIS A 147 16.37 1.19 23.95
N ARG A 148 15.57 0.11 23.93
CA ARG A 148 14.96 -0.38 22.67
C ARG A 148 14.13 0.72 22.01
N ARG A 149 13.34 1.49 22.77
CA ARG A 149 12.57 2.63 22.25
C ARG A 149 13.48 3.77 21.76
N ILE A 150 14.48 4.18 22.55
CA ILE A 150 15.39 5.27 22.19
C ILE A 150 16.13 4.94 20.89
N LYS A 151 16.73 3.74 20.77
CA LYS A 151 17.41 3.29 19.54
C LYS A 151 16.47 3.30 18.33
N ARG A 152 15.17 3.03 18.53
CA ARG A 152 14.16 3.14 17.47
C ARG A 152 13.87 4.61 17.10
N VAL A 153 13.84 5.55 18.04
CA VAL A 153 13.43 6.95 17.79
C VAL A 153 14.60 7.87 17.39
N GLU A 154 15.85 7.55 17.74
CA GLU A 154 17.05 8.41 17.58
C GLU A 154 17.38 8.83 16.12
N ARG A 155 16.64 8.33 15.11
CA ARG A 155 16.76 8.73 13.70
C ARG A 155 15.47 9.31 13.10
N ALA A 156 14.53 9.77 13.92
CA ALA A 156 13.47 10.66 13.47
C ALA A 156 14.07 12.03 13.07
N SER A 157 13.46 12.69 12.08
CA SER A 157 13.97 13.90 11.42
C SER A 157 14.66 14.91 12.37
N PRO A 158 15.83 15.48 12.00
CA PRO A 158 16.50 16.56 12.74
C PRO A 158 15.59 17.77 13.03
N TRP A 159 14.57 17.96 12.20
CA TRP A 159 13.55 19.00 12.34
C TRP A 159 12.29 18.40 12.96
N GLY A 160 12.29 18.33 14.29
CA GLY A 160 11.29 17.64 15.09
C GLY A 160 9.92 18.31 15.14
N SER A 161 9.16 18.27 14.05
CA SER A 161 7.77 18.77 14.05
C SER A 161 6.71 17.68 13.97
N GLN A 162 7.01 16.49 13.42
CA GLN A 162 5.97 15.49 13.16
C GLN A 162 6.45 14.08 13.54
N TYR A 163 5.82 13.55 14.59
CA TYR A 163 5.98 12.19 15.07
C TYR A 163 4.70 11.42 14.78
N ASN A 164 4.84 10.20 14.28
CA ASN A 164 3.75 9.24 14.17
C ASN A 164 4.19 7.96 14.92
N ARG A 165 3.28 7.26 15.59
CA ARG A 165 3.55 6.03 16.37
C ARG A 165 4.32 4.96 15.60
N LEU A 166 4.01 4.81 14.30
CA LEU A 166 4.66 3.86 13.41
C LEU A 166 6.09 4.27 13.02
N SER A 167 6.51 5.48 13.39
CA SER A 167 7.85 6.02 13.09
C SER A 167 8.88 5.16 13.75
N GLY A 168 9.55 4.39 12.91
CA GLY A 168 10.63 3.54 13.31
C GLY A 168 10.34 2.06 13.36
N TYR A 169 9.09 1.68 13.14
CA TYR A 169 8.67 0.28 13.11
C TYR A 169 8.54 -0.26 11.69
N LEU A 170 8.41 0.62 10.69
CA LEU A 170 8.21 0.25 9.30
C LEU A 170 9.52 0.05 8.54
N TYR A 171 9.67 -1.11 7.90
CA TYR A 171 10.81 -1.51 7.08
C TYR A 171 10.34 -1.92 5.69
N CYS A 172 11.12 -1.61 4.67
CA CYS A 172 10.90 -2.09 3.31
C CYS A 172 11.38 -3.54 3.18
N ALA A 173 10.54 -4.41 2.62
CA ALA A 173 10.89 -5.81 2.37
C ALA A 173 12.00 -5.96 1.32
N ASP A 174 12.00 -5.10 0.30
CA ASP A 174 12.88 -5.25 -0.87
C ASP A 174 14.30 -4.74 -0.61
N CYS A 175 14.44 -3.61 0.09
CA CYS A 175 15.74 -3.01 0.37
C CYS A 175 16.19 -3.09 1.83
N GLY A 176 15.35 -3.62 2.73
CA GLY A 176 15.63 -3.77 4.16
C GLY A 176 15.75 -2.45 4.95
N ARG A 177 15.71 -1.29 4.27
CA ARG A 177 15.81 0.02 4.93
C ARG A 177 14.49 0.42 5.58
N ARG A 178 14.59 1.20 6.65
CA ARG A 178 13.46 1.80 7.34
C ARG A 178 12.69 2.75 6.42
N MET A 179 11.37 2.80 6.56
CA MET A 179 10.52 3.75 5.84
C MET A 179 10.53 5.13 6.53
N THR A 180 10.45 6.19 5.73
CA THR A 180 10.48 7.59 6.16
C THR A 180 9.06 8.16 6.17
N LEU A 181 8.72 8.89 7.25
CA LEU A 181 7.45 9.60 7.37
C LEU A 181 7.34 10.71 6.32
N GLN A 182 6.20 10.77 5.65
CA GLN A 182 5.75 11.86 4.80
C GLN A 182 4.43 12.37 5.34
N THR A 183 4.29 13.69 5.33
CA THR A 183 3.08 14.36 5.78
C THR A 183 2.45 15.11 4.63
N HIS A 184 1.18 14.83 4.41
CA HIS A 184 0.36 15.41 3.37
C HIS A 184 -0.64 16.36 4.00
N HIS A 185 -0.68 17.59 3.50
CA HIS A 185 -1.65 18.59 3.91
C HIS A 185 -2.75 18.68 2.86
N SER A 186 -3.99 18.42 3.27
CA SER A 186 -5.15 18.59 2.41
C SER A 186 -5.39 20.07 2.15
N LYS A 187 -5.35 20.48 0.88
CA LYS A 187 -5.66 21.87 0.48
C LYS A 187 -7.14 22.25 0.67
N LYS A 188 -8.01 21.26 0.89
CA LYS A 188 -9.47 21.45 0.91
C LYS A 188 -10.01 21.66 2.33
N ASP A 189 -9.57 20.80 3.25
CA ASP A 189 -10.10 20.74 4.62
C ASP A 189 -9.00 21.02 5.68
N GLY A 190 -7.75 21.27 5.26
CA GLY A 190 -6.61 21.48 6.16
C GLY A 190 -6.14 20.22 6.91
N SER A 191 -6.80 19.07 6.69
CA SER A 191 -6.47 17.82 7.37
C SER A 191 -5.07 17.32 7.03
N ILE A 192 -4.43 16.72 8.03
CA ILE A 192 -3.08 16.18 7.96
C ILE A 192 -3.18 14.66 7.80
N GLN A 193 -2.54 14.12 6.76
CA GLN A 193 -2.44 12.68 6.55
C GLN A 193 -0.98 12.24 6.54
N HIS A 194 -0.70 11.12 7.20
CA HIS A 194 0.63 10.55 7.27
C HIS A 194 0.75 9.32 6.37
N SER A 195 1.83 9.27 5.59
CA SER A 195 2.23 8.08 4.83
C SER A 195 3.70 7.78 5.04
N PHE A 196 4.09 6.53 4.88
CA PHE A 196 5.49 6.11 4.98
C PHE A 196 6.00 5.72 3.61
N ARG A 197 7.09 6.35 3.16
CA ARG A 197 7.77 6.06 1.89
C ARG A 197 9.03 5.25 2.14
N CYS A 198 9.39 4.35 1.23
CA CYS A 198 10.65 3.61 1.32
C CYS A 198 11.86 4.56 1.51
N GLY A 199 12.64 4.36 2.57
CA GLY A 199 13.81 5.19 2.88
C GLY A 199 14.97 4.99 1.90
N GLY A 200 15.09 3.80 1.30
CA GLY A 200 16.06 3.54 0.23
C GLY A 200 15.80 4.39 -1.00
N TYR A 201 14.55 4.44 -1.44
CA TYR A 201 14.12 5.30 -2.54
C TYR A 201 14.14 6.80 -2.17
N ALA A 202 13.80 7.17 -0.93
CA ALA A 202 13.81 8.56 -0.48
C ALA A 202 15.24 9.15 -0.39
N SER A 203 16.21 8.35 0.05
CA SER A 203 17.61 8.77 0.17
C SER A 203 18.39 8.74 -1.14
N GLN A 204 17.85 8.13 -2.20
CA GLN A 204 18.53 7.90 -3.49
C GLN A 204 19.83 7.08 -3.39
N ILE A 205 20.13 6.50 -2.23
CA ILE A 205 21.35 5.70 -2.01
C ILE A 205 21.19 4.25 -2.49
N ASN A 206 19.97 3.70 -2.43
CA ASN A 206 19.66 2.35 -2.90
C ASN A 206 18.75 2.39 -4.13
N THR A 207 18.93 1.43 -5.04
CA THR A 207 18.02 1.14 -6.16
C THR A 207 16.78 0.40 -5.62
N CYS A 208 15.87 1.12 -4.97
CA CYS A 208 14.57 0.59 -4.56
C CYS A 208 13.44 1.33 -5.27
N THR A 209 12.28 0.67 -5.41
CA THR A 209 11.12 1.21 -6.11
C THR A 209 10.36 2.26 -5.30
N ALA A 210 9.58 3.07 -6.02
CA ALA A 210 8.77 4.11 -5.44
C ALA A 210 7.50 3.57 -4.78
N HIS A 211 7.60 3.02 -3.57
CA HIS A 211 6.44 2.56 -2.81
C HIS A 211 6.25 3.29 -1.48
N SER A 212 4.98 3.42 -1.10
CA SER A 212 4.53 4.03 0.15
C SER A 212 3.27 3.37 0.66
N ILE A 213 3.03 3.50 1.97
CA ILE A 213 1.84 3.00 2.66
C ILE A 213 1.26 4.08 3.56
N SER A 214 -0.08 4.17 3.65
CA SER A 214 -0.77 5.09 4.55
C SER A 214 -0.64 4.64 6.00
N ALA A 215 -0.39 5.57 6.93
CA ALA A 215 -0.34 5.26 8.36
C ALA A 215 -1.67 4.65 8.85
N ASN A 216 -2.80 5.22 8.43
CA ASN A 216 -4.13 4.73 8.80
C ASN A 216 -4.37 3.28 8.34
N ASN A 217 -3.84 2.89 7.18
CA ASN A 217 -3.98 1.52 6.69
C ASN A 217 -3.18 0.54 7.55
N VAL A 218 -1.97 0.92 7.96
CA VAL A 218 -1.15 0.09 8.86
C VAL A 218 -1.80 -0.03 10.24
N GLU A 219 -2.34 1.07 10.78
CA GLU A 219 -3.04 1.05 12.07
C GLU A 219 -4.31 0.20 12.02
N ALA A 220 -5.09 0.29 10.94
CA ALA A 220 -6.26 -0.57 10.72
C ALA A 220 -5.88 -2.06 10.62
N LEU A 221 -4.81 -2.39 9.88
CA LEU A 221 -4.30 -3.76 9.77
C LEU A 221 -3.81 -4.31 11.11
N LEU A 222 -3.15 -3.47 11.91
CA LEU A 222 -2.72 -3.88 13.24
C LEU A 222 -3.92 -4.10 14.16
N LEU A 223 -4.90 -3.21 14.14
CA LEU A 223 -6.12 -3.34 14.93
C LEU A 223 -6.85 -4.64 14.59
N SER A 224 -7.04 -4.93 13.29
CA SER A 224 -7.67 -6.18 12.86
C SER A 224 -6.87 -7.40 13.27
N ALA A 225 -5.53 -7.35 13.17
CA ALA A 225 -4.67 -8.44 13.60
C ALA A 225 -4.77 -8.70 15.11
N VAL A 226 -4.72 -7.65 15.95
CA VAL A 226 -4.84 -7.79 17.41
C VAL A 226 -6.23 -8.29 17.83
N LYS A 227 -7.30 -7.75 17.23
CA LYS A 227 -8.67 -8.24 17.49
C LYS A 227 -8.83 -9.70 17.15
N ARG A 228 -8.27 -10.12 16.02
CA ARG A 228 -8.26 -11.52 15.61
C ARG A 228 -7.52 -12.39 16.61
N LEU A 229 -6.27 -12.04 16.93
CA LEU A 229 -5.47 -12.79 17.91
C LEU A 229 -6.18 -12.87 19.27
N SER A 230 -6.81 -11.78 19.71
CA SER A 230 -7.62 -11.75 20.92
C SER A 230 -8.80 -12.72 20.86
N ARG A 231 -9.52 -12.80 19.73
CA ARG A 231 -10.61 -13.77 19.55
C ARG A 231 -10.12 -15.22 19.61
N PHE A 232 -9.01 -15.54 18.95
CA PHE A 232 -8.43 -16.89 18.99
C PHE A 232 -7.99 -17.29 20.41
N VAL A 233 -7.25 -16.42 21.10
CA VAL A 233 -6.79 -16.68 22.48
C VAL A 233 -7.97 -16.84 23.45
N LEU A 234 -9.09 -16.15 23.22
CA LEU A 234 -10.29 -16.28 24.04
C LEU A 234 -11.13 -17.52 23.74
N GLN A 235 -11.02 -18.09 22.54
CA GLN A 235 -11.73 -19.30 22.14
C GLN A 235 -10.99 -20.55 22.61
N ASP A 236 -9.69 -20.66 22.31
CA ASP A 236 -8.86 -21.81 22.66
C ASP A 236 -7.39 -21.40 22.78
N GLU A 237 -6.94 -21.24 24.02
CA GLU A 237 -5.58 -20.82 24.34
C GLU A 237 -4.54 -21.91 24.11
N GLU A 238 -4.90 -23.16 24.42
CA GLU A 238 -3.99 -24.30 24.29
C GLU A 238 -3.73 -24.61 22.81
N ALA A 239 -4.78 -24.60 21.99
CA ALA A 239 -4.65 -24.76 20.55
C ALA A 239 -3.83 -23.60 19.94
N PHE A 240 -4.07 -22.37 20.37
CA PHE A 240 -3.31 -21.20 19.91
C PHE A 240 -1.83 -21.31 20.26
N ALA A 241 -1.51 -21.70 21.50
CA ALA A 241 -0.13 -21.89 21.93
C ALA A 241 0.56 -23.00 21.12
N ALA A 242 -0.12 -24.12 20.88
CA ALA A 242 0.40 -25.24 20.10
C ALA A 242 0.65 -24.87 18.62
N GLU A 243 -0.30 -24.16 17.99
CA GLU A 243 -0.15 -23.67 16.61
C GLU A 243 1.01 -22.66 16.50
N LEU A 244 1.18 -21.80 17.50
CA LEU A 244 2.28 -20.85 17.51
C LEU A 244 3.65 -21.53 17.72
N GLN A 245 3.70 -22.58 18.54
CA GLN A 245 4.89 -23.41 18.70
C GLN A 245 5.27 -24.13 17.40
N SER A 246 4.30 -24.71 16.69
CA SER A 246 4.57 -25.43 15.43
C SER A 246 5.04 -24.48 14.32
N LEU A 247 4.35 -23.35 14.13
CA LEU A 247 4.74 -22.32 13.16
C LEU A 247 6.14 -21.75 13.43
N TRP A 248 6.55 -21.71 14.70
CA TRP A 248 7.90 -21.29 15.06
C TRP A 248 8.93 -22.39 14.84
N ALA A 249 8.64 -23.65 15.17
CA ALA A 249 9.51 -24.78 14.89
C ALA A 249 9.84 -24.87 13.39
N ASP A 250 8.82 -24.75 12.54
CA ASP A 250 8.99 -24.75 11.08
C ASP A 250 9.88 -23.59 10.59
N LYS A 251 9.73 -22.39 11.19
CA LYS A 251 10.56 -21.22 10.86
C LYS A 251 12.00 -21.35 11.38
N GLN A 252 12.19 -21.95 12.55
CA GLN A 252 13.49 -22.28 13.14
C GLN A 252 14.23 -23.31 12.30
N GLU A 253 13.56 -24.18 11.55
CA GLU A 253 14.26 -25.10 10.64
C GLU A 253 14.58 -24.44 9.28
N ALA A 254 13.62 -23.72 8.70
CA ALA A 254 13.75 -23.18 7.33
C ALA A 254 14.76 -22.02 7.18
N LYS A 255 14.77 -21.05 8.12
CA LYS A 255 15.65 -19.86 8.03
C LYS A 255 17.14 -20.14 8.26
N PRO A 256 17.57 -20.92 9.27
CA PRO A 256 18.97 -21.26 9.38
C PRO A 256 19.42 -22.14 8.23
N GLN A 257 18.54 -22.90 7.56
CA GLN A 257 18.92 -23.62 6.34
C GLN A 257 19.41 -22.65 5.25
N GLN A 258 18.64 -21.59 4.97
CA GLN A 258 19.02 -20.58 3.97
C GLN A 258 20.25 -19.76 4.40
N SER A 259 20.31 -19.33 5.67
CA SER A 259 21.43 -18.56 6.19
C SER A 259 22.73 -19.39 6.26
N LYS A 260 22.63 -20.69 6.59
CA LYS A 260 23.75 -21.64 6.53
C LYS A 260 24.21 -21.89 5.10
N GLN A 261 23.27 -21.98 4.13
CA GLN A 261 23.62 -22.13 2.71
C GLN A 261 24.36 -20.89 2.20
N GLU A 262 23.91 -19.69 2.56
CA GLU A 262 24.57 -18.45 2.15
C GLU A 262 25.95 -18.29 2.83
N LEU A 263 26.06 -18.60 4.13
CA LEU A 263 27.35 -18.68 4.82
C LEU A 263 28.30 -19.65 4.13
N LYS A 264 27.81 -20.82 3.72
CA LYS A 264 28.62 -21.82 3.00
C LYS A 264 29.07 -21.31 1.64
N ARG A 265 28.22 -20.58 0.91
CA ARG A 265 28.59 -19.95 -0.37
C ARG A 265 29.69 -18.90 -0.19
N LEU A 266 29.52 -17.99 0.78
CA LEU A 266 30.51 -16.97 1.10
C LEU A 266 31.84 -17.59 1.54
N GLN A 267 31.79 -18.62 2.40
CA GLN A 267 32.98 -19.36 2.82
C GLN A 267 33.67 -20.03 1.63
N THR A 268 32.91 -20.68 0.74
CA THR A 268 33.47 -21.34 -0.45
C THR A 268 34.21 -20.34 -1.33
N ARG A 269 33.63 -19.15 -1.55
CA ARG A 269 34.28 -18.07 -2.31
C ARG A 269 35.54 -17.55 -1.60
N TYR A 270 35.50 -17.41 -0.28
CA TYR A 270 36.66 -17.02 0.51
C TYR A 270 37.81 -18.03 0.39
N ASP A 271 37.49 -19.32 0.45
CA ASP A 271 38.47 -20.41 0.31
C ASP A 271 39.05 -20.47 -1.11
N GLU A 272 38.23 -20.22 -2.15
CA GLU A 272 38.69 -20.08 -3.53
C GLU A 272 39.69 -18.93 -3.71
N LEU A 273 39.37 -17.75 -3.16
CA LEU A 273 40.28 -16.60 -3.19
C LEU A 273 41.59 -16.91 -2.44
N SER A 274 41.51 -17.58 -1.29
CA SER A 274 42.69 -18.02 -0.54
C SER A 274 43.59 -18.94 -1.39
N ARG A 275 42.99 -19.83 -2.18
CA ARG A 275 43.73 -20.69 -3.12
C ARG A 275 44.36 -19.89 -4.26
N LEU A 276 43.65 -18.90 -4.81
CA LEU A 276 44.16 -18.03 -5.86
C LEU A 276 45.31 -17.14 -5.39
N VAL A 277 45.23 -16.59 -4.18
CA VAL A 277 46.31 -15.81 -3.55
C VAL A 277 47.57 -16.67 -3.37
N ARG A 278 47.41 -17.92 -2.92
CA ARG A 278 48.54 -18.87 -2.84
C ARG A 278 49.17 -19.12 -4.22
N GLY A 279 48.35 -19.38 -5.24
CA GLY A 279 48.83 -19.58 -6.61
C GLY A 279 49.51 -18.34 -7.21
N LEU A 280 49.04 -17.12 -6.90
CA LEU A 280 49.70 -15.88 -7.30
C LEU A 280 51.11 -15.76 -6.72
N TYR A 281 51.29 -16.15 -5.45
CA TYR A 281 52.60 -16.15 -4.82
C TYR A 281 53.54 -17.20 -5.45
N GLU A 282 53.05 -18.41 -5.73
CA GLU A 282 53.81 -19.46 -6.42
C GLU A 282 54.23 -19.02 -7.84
N ASN A 283 53.35 -18.34 -8.58
CA ASN A 283 53.63 -17.79 -9.91
C ASN A 283 54.64 -16.63 -9.89
N LEU A 284 54.64 -15.81 -8.81
CA LEU A 284 55.64 -14.79 -8.59
C LEU A 284 57.02 -15.41 -8.32
N MET A 285 57.08 -16.41 -7.43
CA MET A 285 58.33 -17.10 -7.07
C MET A 285 58.94 -17.88 -8.22
N SER A 286 58.12 -18.37 -9.16
CA SER A 286 58.57 -19.05 -10.39
C SER A 286 58.93 -18.09 -11.53
N GLY A 287 58.79 -16.78 -11.33
CA GLY A 287 59.11 -15.76 -12.34
C GLY A 287 58.11 -15.66 -13.51
N LEU A 288 57.00 -16.39 -13.43
CA LEU A 288 55.94 -16.37 -14.45
C LEU A 288 55.06 -15.11 -14.37
N LEU A 289 55.10 -14.40 -13.24
CA LEU A 289 54.31 -13.20 -12.99
C LEU A 289 55.19 -12.03 -12.51
N PRO A 290 55.15 -10.86 -13.20
CA PRO A 290 55.84 -9.66 -12.73
C PRO A 290 55.29 -9.12 -11.40
N GLU A 291 56.18 -8.61 -10.54
CA GLU A 291 55.85 -8.10 -9.20
C GLU A 291 54.75 -7.02 -9.21
N ARG A 292 54.74 -6.16 -10.25
CA ARG A 292 53.70 -5.13 -10.42
C ARG A 292 52.30 -5.73 -10.56
N GLN A 293 52.17 -6.81 -11.32
CA GLN A 293 50.89 -7.48 -11.55
C GLN A 293 50.45 -8.27 -10.32
N TYR A 294 51.39 -8.90 -9.62
CA TYR A 294 51.14 -9.54 -8.33
C TYR A 294 50.55 -8.56 -7.31
N LYS A 295 51.19 -7.40 -7.10
CA LYS A 295 50.70 -6.39 -6.14
C LYS A 295 49.29 -5.91 -6.46
N GLN A 296 48.97 -5.73 -7.73
CA GLN A 296 47.64 -5.31 -8.16
C GLN A 296 46.58 -6.39 -7.91
N LEU A 297 46.85 -7.64 -8.26
CA LEU A 297 45.90 -8.75 -8.08
C LEU A 297 45.75 -9.14 -6.61
N SER A 298 46.84 -9.15 -5.85
CA SER A 298 46.81 -9.39 -4.40
C SER A 298 45.94 -8.36 -3.69
N ALA A 299 46.13 -7.07 -3.98
CA ALA A 299 45.31 -6.01 -3.38
C ALA A 299 43.82 -6.14 -3.73
N GLN A 300 43.48 -6.59 -4.93
CA GLN A 300 42.09 -6.86 -5.32
C GLN A 300 41.50 -8.02 -4.53
N TYR A 301 42.20 -9.15 -4.43
CA TYR A 301 41.73 -10.30 -3.68
C TYR A 301 41.67 -10.05 -2.18
N ASP A 302 42.63 -9.32 -1.60
CA ASP A 302 42.61 -8.90 -0.20
C ASP A 302 41.37 -8.03 0.10
N SER A 303 41.03 -7.11 -0.81
CA SER A 303 39.82 -6.29 -0.66
C SER A 303 38.53 -7.11 -0.73
N GLU A 304 38.45 -8.10 -1.63
CA GLU A 304 37.29 -8.98 -1.74
C GLU A 304 37.18 -9.91 -0.53
N GLN A 305 38.31 -10.43 -0.02
CA GLN A 305 38.36 -11.23 1.20
C GLN A 305 37.88 -10.45 2.43
N ALA A 306 38.35 -9.22 2.61
CA ALA A 306 37.90 -8.35 3.70
C ALA A 306 36.40 -8.06 3.62
N ASP A 307 35.87 -7.83 2.41
CA ASP A 307 34.43 -7.65 2.20
C ASP A 307 33.62 -8.92 2.52
N LEU A 308 34.13 -10.10 2.15
CA LEU A 308 33.49 -11.39 2.44
C LEU A 308 33.51 -11.70 3.93
N GLU A 309 34.63 -11.49 4.63
CA GLU A 309 34.72 -11.63 6.09
C GLU A 309 33.72 -10.72 6.80
N ALA A 310 33.68 -9.43 6.43
CA ALA A 310 32.73 -8.49 7.01
C ALA A 310 31.27 -8.89 6.77
N ARG A 311 30.95 -9.49 5.61
CA ARG A 311 29.61 -10.05 5.33
C ARG A 311 29.31 -11.29 6.16
N MET A 312 30.28 -12.20 6.29
CA MET A 312 30.15 -13.42 7.07
C MET A 312 29.95 -13.11 8.55
N ASP A 313 30.71 -12.15 9.12
CA ASP A 313 30.58 -11.75 10.51
C ASP A 313 29.23 -11.09 10.79
N LYS A 314 28.77 -10.21 9.88
CA LYS A 314 27.41 -9.66 9.96
C LYS A 314 26.33 -10.74 9.93
N LEU A 315 26.49 -11.73 9.05
CA LEU A 315 25.51 -12.82 8.90
C LEU A 315 25.54 -13.77 10.11
N LYS A 316 26.72 -14.08 10.66
CA LYS A 316 26.89 -14.84 11.91
C LYS A 316 26.28 -14.11 13.11
N ALA A 317 26.54 -12.81 13.23
CA ALA A 317 25.96 -11.98 14.29
C ALA A 317 24.43 -11.93 14.21
N ALA A 318 23.86 -11.77 13.01
CA ALA A 318 22.42 -11.80 12.80
C ALA A 318 21.80 -13.16 13.20
N VAL A 319 22.45 -14.27 12.85
CA VAL A 319 22.01 -15.62 13.25
C VAL A 319 22.11 -15.82 14.76
N ALA A 320 23.15 -15.29 15.41
CA ALA A 320 23.30 -15.37 16.86
C ALA A 320 22.22 -14.55 17.58
N GLU A 321 21.96 -13.32 17.13
CA GLU A 321 20.93 -12.44 17.69
C GLU A 321 19.52 -13.06 17.56
N GLU A 322 19.23 -13.71 16.43
CA GLU A 322 17.94 -14.40 16.20
C GLU A 322 17.77 -15.64 17.10
N LYS A 323 18.84 -16.34 17.45
CA LYS A 323 18.82 -17.46 18.42
C LYS A 323 18.62 -17.02 19.87
N THR A 324 19.03 -15.80 20.22
CA THR A 324 18.99 -15.29 21.60
C THR A 324 17.64 -14.72 22.03
N LYS A 325 16.63 -14.65 21.16
CA LYS A 325 15.27 -14.28 21.56
C LYS A 325 14.49 -15.55 21.92
N PRO A 326 14.45 -15.97 23.21
CA PRO A 326 13.61 -17.08 23.60
C PRO A 326 12.15 -16.72 23.29
N LEU A 327 11.42 -17.68 22.74
CA LEU A 327 9.98 -17.58 22.65
C LEU A 327 9.42 -17.45 24.06
N ASP A 328 8.61 -16.43 24.27
CA ASP A 328 7.81 -16.30 25.47
C ASP A 328 6.33 -16.21 25.05
N ILE A 329 5.79 -17.39 24.72
CA ILE A 329 4.40 -17.53 24.26
C ILE A 329 3.44 -17.18 25.40
N GLU A 330 3.76 -17.57 26.63
CA GLU A 330 2.96 -17.27 27.81
C GLU A 330 2.87 -15.76 28.04
N HIS A 331 3.99 -15.05 27.96
CA HIS A 331 4.00 -13.60 28.08
C HIS A 331 3.25 -12.94 26.91
N PHE A 332 3.40 -13.44 25.69
CA PHE A 332 2.62 -12.93 24.55
C PHE A 332 1.11 -13.10 24.74
N ILE A 333 0.66 -14.27 25.19
CA ILE A 333 -0.74 -14.55 25.54
C ILE A 333 -1.21 -13.59 26.64
N SER A 334 -0.39 -13.35 27.66
CA SER A 334 -0.71 -12.40 28.73
C SER A 334 -0.93 -10.97 28.21
N LEU A 335 -0.13 -10.53 27.24
CA LEU A 335 -0.26 -9.22 26.60
C LEU A 335 -1.53 -9.14 25.75
N ILE A 336 -1.86 -10.19 24.99
CA ILE A 336 -3.10 -10.25 24.22
C ILE A 336 -4.34 -10.25 25.13
N ARG A 337 -4.28 -10.93 26.29
CA ARG A 337 -5.33 -10.89 27.31
C ARG A 337 -5.51 -9.49 27.90
N LYS A 338 -4.41 -8.77 28.18
CA LYS A 338 -4.42 -7.39 28.68
C LYS A 338 -5.14 -6.43 27.72
N TYR A 339 -4.96 -6.61 26.41
CA TYR A 339 -5.54 -5.76 25.36
C TYR A 339 -6.69 -6.47 24.62
N LYS A 340 -7.70 -6.93 25.36
CA LYS A 340 -8.88 -7.60 24.79
C LYS A 340 -9.76 -6.63 23.99
N ASP A 341 -10.03 -6.97 22.73
CA ASP A 341 -10.84 -6.21 21.76
C ASP A 341 -10.66 -4.67 21.82
N PRO A 342 -9.46 -4.16 21.47
CA PRO A 342 -9.19 -2.74 21.55
C PRO A 342 -10.03 -1.97 20.52
N ALA A 343 -10.65 -0.85 20.91
CA ALA A 343 -11.33 0.03 19.96
C ALA A 343 -10.33 0.79 19.07
N GLU A 344 -9.20 1.19 19.63
CA GLU A 344 -8.12 1.91 18.95
C GLU A 344 -6.75 1.38 19.37
N VAL A 345 -5.75 1.61 18.53
CA VAL A 345 -4.37 1.24 18.82
C VAL A 345 -3.72 2.31 19.72
N THR A 346 -3.58 2.01 21.02
CA THR A 346 -2.85 2.89 21.95
C THR A 346 -1.34 2.77 21.77
N ASP A 347 -0.59 3.82 22.12
CA ASP A 347 0.88 3.83 22.02
C ASP A 347 1.53 2.74 22.89
N MET A 348 0.97 2.51 24.09
CA MET A 348 1.39 1.43 24.99
C MET A 348 1.20 0.06 24.36
N MET A 349 -0.02 -0.24 23.90
CA MET A 349 -0.32 -1.52 23.24
C MET A 349 0.59 -1.76 22.03
N PHE A 350 0.76 -0.74 21.18
CA PHE A 350 1.60 -0.84 20.00
C PHE A 350 3.04 -1.21 20.36
N SER A 351 3.60 -0.53 21.35
CA SER A 351 4.99 -0.70 21.73
C SER A 351 5.29 -2.03 22.45
N GLU A 352 4.34 -2.54 23.24
CA GLU A 352 4.43 -3.82 23.93
C GLU A 352 4.19 -5.01 22.98
N LEU A 353 3.32 -4.86 21.98
CA LEU A 353 2.98 -5.95 21.07
C LEU A 353 3.84 -6.00 19.79
N VAL A 354 4.26 -4.87 19.22
CA VAL A 354 4.90 -4.84 17.88
C VAL A 354 6.42 -4.69 17.98
N ASP A 355 7.17 -5.56 17.29
CA ASP A 355 8.62 -5.42 17.12
C ASP A 355 8.95 -4.64 15.84
N LYS A 356 8.44 -5.11 14.69
CA LYS A 356 8.65 -4.50 13.37
C LYS A 356 7.52 -4.80 12.42
N ILE A 357 7.34 -3.94 11.42
CA ILE A 357 6.35 -4.10 10.35
C ILE A 357 7.11 -4.01 9.04
N VAL A 358 7.00 -5.06 8.21
CA VAL A 358 7.68 -5.16 6.93
C VAL A 358 6.67 -4.94 5.81
N VAL A 359 6.92 -3.94 4.99
CA VAL A 359 6.03 -3.51 3.91
C VAL A 359 6.65 -3.90 2.57
N TYR A 360 5.87 -4.59 1.75
CA TYR A 360 6.28 -5.02 0.41
C TYR A 360 5.88 -3.99 -0.64
N GLU A 361 6.49 -4.10 -1.82
CA GLU A 361 6.05 -3.39 -3.01
C GLU A 361 4.58 -3.74 -3.34
N THR A 362 3.88 -2.76 -3.92
CA THR A 362 2.48 -2.94 -4.33
C THR A 362 2.40 -3.76 -5.62
N ALA A 363 1.56 -4.79 -5.62
CA ALA A 363 1.25 -5.57 -6.80
C ALA A 363 -0.07 -5.09 -7.43
N GLY A 364 -0.14 -5.10 -8.77
CA GLY A 364 -1.34 -4.73 -9.52
C GLY A 364 -1.56 -3.23 -9.72
N THR A 365 -2.60 -2.90 -10.49
CA THR A 365 -2.93 -1.50 -10.86
C THR A 365 -4.39 -1.18 -10.55
N GLY A 366 -4.67 0.09 -10.21
CA GLY A 366 -6.02 0.57 -9.96
C GLY A 366 -6.72 -0.15 -8.80
N LYS A 367 -7.84 -0.82 -9.10
CA LYS A 367 -8.68 -1.53 -8.11
C LYS A 367 -8.09 -2.86 -7.65
N ALA A 368 -7.22 -3.48 -8.44
CA ALA A 368 -6.54 -4.73 -8.08
C ALA A 368 -5.20 -4.48 -7.35
N ARG A 369 -4.95 -3.23 -6.92
CA ARG A 369 -3.72 -2.87 -6.20
C ARG A 369 -3.76 -3.49 -4.81
N THR A 370 -2.92 -4.48 -4.58
CA THR A 370 -2.72 -5.11 -3.29
C THR A 370 -1.32 -4.78 -2.77
N GLN A 371 -1.20 -4.72 -1.45
CA GLN A 371 0.09 -4.50 -0.80
C GLN A 371 0.19 -5.44 0.39
N LYS A 372 1.21 -6.30 0.36
CA LYS A 372 1.50 -7.21 1.46
C LYS A 372 2.18 -6.45 2.60
N VAL A 373 1.74 -6.71 3.82
CA VAL A 373 2.30 -6.15 5.06
C VAL A 373 2.46 -7.29 6.05
N ASP A 374 3.68 -7.50 6.51
CA ASP A 374 4.04 -8.53 7.48
C ASP A 374 4.28 -7.86 8.85
N ILE A 375 3.46 -8.19 9.85
CA ILE A 375 3.57 -7.68 11.21
C ILE A 375 4.35 -8.69 12.05
N TYR A 376 5.42 -8.24 12.69
CA TYR A 376 6.20 -9.03 13.65
C TYR A 376 5.86 -8.54 15.05
N PHE A 377 5.31 -9.45 15.84
CA PHE A 377 5.02 -9.21 17.24
C PHE A 377 6.26 -9.45 18.10
N ASN A 378 6.35 -8.74 19.23
CA ASN A 378 7.34 -9.04 20.26
C ASN A 378 7.14 -10.48 20.76
N TYR A 379 8.22 -11.13 21.20
CA TYR A 379 8.25 -12.51 21.75
C TYR A 379 7.99 -13.65 20.75
N VAL A 380 7.06 -13.49 19.80
CA VAL A 380 6.61 -14.58 18.91
C VAL A 380 6.90 -14.34 17.43
N GLY A 381 7.32 -13.13 17.05
CA GLY A 381 7.67 -12.78 15.68
C GLY A 381 6.46 -12.71 14.75
N LYS A 382 6.59 -13.19 13.51
CA LYS A 382 5.51 -13.10 12.52
C LYS A 382 4.47 -14.20 12.76
N VAL A 383 3.24 -13.81 13.07
CA VAL A 383 2.10 -14.72 13.29
C VAL A 383 1.19 -14.70 12.07
N ASP A 384 1.29 -15.74 11.24
CA ASP A 384 0.47 -15.94 10.03
C ASP A 384 -0.63 -16.97 10.29
N ILE A 385 -1.54 -16.70 11.22
CA ILE A 385 -2.73 -17.54 11.38
C ILE A 385 -3.64 -17.31 10.17
N ALA A 386 -4.33 -18.35 9.69
CA ALA A 386 -5.27 -18.21 8.58
C ALA A 386 -6.50 -17.38 9.00
N TYR A 387 -7.13 -16.68 8.06
CA TYR A 387 -8.45 -16.08 8.34
C TYR A 387 -9.50 -17.18 8.42
N THR A 388 -10.40 -17.09 9.38
CA THR A 388 -11.58 -17.98 9.39
C THR A 388 -12.54 -17.57 8.27
N GLU A 389 -13.39 -18.49 7.82
CA GLU A 389 -14.39 -18.19 6.78
C GLU A 389 -15.32 -17.03 7.18
N GLN A 390 -15.69 -16.97 8.47
CA GLN A 390 -16.49 -15.88 9.03
C GLN A 390 -15.79 -14.52 8.93
N GLU A 391 -14.48 -14.46 9.19
CA GLU A 391 -13.70 -13.22 9.04
C GLU A 391 -13.60 -12.78 7.58
N LEU A 392 -13.45 -13.72 6.66
CA LEU A 392 -13.44 -13.42 5.22
C LEU A 392 -14.80 -12.91 4.73
N GLU A 393 -15.90 -13.37 5.32
CA GLU A 393 -17.25 -12.84 5.06
C GLU A 393 -17.44 -11.42 5.61
N GLU A 394 -16.98 -11.16 6.83
CA GLU A 394 -17.02 -9.82 7.42
C GLU A 394 -16.21 -8.80 6.60
N ILE A 395 -15.00 -9.18 6.17
CA ILE A 395 -14.14 -8.34 5.31
C ILE A 395 -14.86 -8.05 3.98
N ARG A 396 -15.41 -9.08 3.33
CA ARG A 396 -16.17 -8.91 2.06
C ARG A 396 -17.37 -7.98 2.24
N ALA A 397 -18.12 -8.12 3.33
CA ALA A 397 -19.28 -7.28 3.63
C ALA A 397 -18.87 -5.80 3.88
N GLN A 398 -17.77 -5.58 4.60
CA GLN A 398 -17.22 -4.23 4.83
C GLN A 398 -16.75 -3.58 3.53
N GLU A 399 -16.06 -4.33 2.66
CA GLU A 399 -15.64 -3.86 1.34
C GLU A 399 -16.83 -3.51 0.44
N GLU A 400 -17.87 -4.33 0.43
CA GLU A 400 -19.09 -4.08 -0.32
C GLU A 400 -19.81 -2.81 0.18
N GLN A 401 -19.90 -2.63 1.49
CA GLN A 401 -20.49 -1.44 2.09
C GLN A 401 -19.69 -0.18 1.76
N ALA A 402 -18.36 -0.22 1.86
CA ALA A 402 -17.49 0.88 1.50
C ALA A 402 -17.59 1.23 0.00
N GLU A 403 -17.77 0.23 -0.88
CA GLU A 403 -18.01 0.45 -2.30
C GLU A 403 -19.37 1.13 -2.55
N LYS A 404 -20.43 0.68 -1.88
CA LYS A 404 -21.76 1.30 -1.95
C LYS A 404 -21.70 2.77 -1.54
N GLU A 405 -21.03 3.09 -0.43
CA GLU A 405 -20.84 4.47 0.03
C GLU A 405 -20.03 5.32 -0.96
N ARG A 406 -18.93 4.77 -1.51
CA ARG A 406 -18.12 5.45 -2.53
C ARG A 406 -18.96 5.78 -3.77
N LEU A 407 -19.76 4.83 -4.25
CA LEU A 407 -20.64 5.02 -5.41
C LEU A 407 -21.73 6.05 -5.12
N ALA A 408 -22.29 6.06 -3.90
CA ALA A 408 -23.24 7.07 -3.46
C ALA A 408 -22.62 8.48 -3.46
N ARG A 409 -21.40 8.63 -2.92
CA ARG A 409 -20.65 9.91 -2.96
C ARG A 409 -20.35 10.37 -4.39
N GLN A 410 -20.00 9.45 -5.29
CA GLN A 410 -19.79 9.76 -6.71
C GLN A 410 -21.09 10.25 -7.37
N ARG A 411 -22.21 9.53 -7.17
CA ARG A 411 -23.53 9.92 -7.69
C ARG A 411 -23.95 11.30 -7.17
N ALA A 412 -23.72 11.59 -5.89
CA ALA A 412 -24.01 12.90 -5.29
C ALA A 412 -23.17 14.02 -5.94
N ARG A 413 -21.86 13.78 -6.15
CA ARG A 413 -20.97 14.74 -6.82
C ARG A 413 -21.40 15.00 -8.27
N GLU A 414 -21.75 13.95 -9.01
CA GLU A 414 -22.24 14.09 -10.38
C GLU A 414 -23.57 14.84 -10.45
N LYS A 415 -24.49 14.57 -9.52
CA LYS A 415 -25.76 15.31 -9.39
C LYS A 415 -25.51 16.80 -9.15
N ALA A 416 -24.68 17.14 -8.17
CA ALA A 416 -24.32 18.53 -7.87
C ALA A 416 -23.65 19.23 -9.07
N TYR A 417 -22.79 18.53 -9.81
CA TYR A 417 -22.16 19.06 -11.02
C TYR A 417 -23.19 19.32 -12.14
N ARG A 418 -24.14 18.40 -12.36
CA ARG A 418 -25.22 18.56 -13.33
C ARG A 418 -26.12 19.73 -12.97
N GLU A 419 -26.48 19.88 -11.70
CA GLU A 419 -27.27 21.00 -11.18
C GLU A 419 -26.55 22.34 -11.35
N LYS A 420 -25.25 22.40 -11.01
CA LYS A 420 -24.42 23.61 -11.22
C LYS A 420 -24.34 24.00 -12.70
N ARG A 421 -24.15 23.03 -13.61
CA ARG A 421 -24.17 23.30 -15.07
C ARG A 421 -25.54 23.76 -15.55
N LYS A 422 -26.62 23.18 -15.03
CA LYS A 422 -27.99 23.59 -15.38
C LYS A 422 -28.25 25.02 -14.92
N ALA A 423 -27.88 25.37 -13.68
CA ALA A 423 -27.99 26.73 -13.15
C ALA A 423 -27.16 27.74 -13.97
N ALA A 424 -25.92 27.39 -14.32
CA ALA A 424 -25.08 28.24 -15.17
C ALA A 424 -25.68 28.47 -16.57
N LYS A 425 -26.30 27.45 -17.18
CA LYS A 425 -27.01 27.60 -18.45
C LYS A 425 -28.25 28.49 -18.33
N ILE A 426 -29.04 28.31 -17.27
CA ILE A 426 -30.21 29.15 -17.00
C ILE A 426 -29.79 30.60 -16.79
N ALA A 427 -28.71 30.85 -16.03
CA ALA A 427 -28.15 32.18 -15.83
C ALA A 427 -27.66 32.82 -17.14
N ALA A 428 -26.94 32.06 -17.98
CA ALA A 428 -26.48 32.54 -19.29
C ALA A 428 -27.64 32.84 -20.27
N ASN A 429 -28.78 32.16 -20.12
CA ASN A 429 -29.99 32.39 -20.90
C ASN A 429 -30.93 33.45 -20.30
N GLY A 430 -30.46 34.28 -19.36
CA GLY A 430 -31.27 35.35 -18.76
C GLY A 430 -32.40 34.84 -17.85
N GLY A 431 -32.25 33.67 -17.23
CA GLY A 431 -33.24 33.08 -16.33
C GLY A 431 -34.19 32.07 -16.98
N VAL A 432 -34.12 31.88 -18.31
CA VAL A 432 -34.99 30.95 -19.05
C VAL A 432 -34.27 29.62 -19.33
N SER A 433 -34.98 28.50 -19.21
CA SER A 433 -34.39 27.16 -19.38
C SER A 433 -33.87 26.88 -20.79
N VAL A 434 -34.50 27.47 -21.81
CA VAL A 434 -34.11 27.40 -23.22
C VAL A 434 -34.29 28.81 -23.81
N PRO A 435 -33.31 29.35 -24.54
CA PRO A 435 -33.43 30.67 -25.13
C PRO A 435 -34.55 30.71 -26.19
N PRO A 436 -35.18 31.88 -26.41
CA PRO A 436 -36.18 32.04 -27.45
C PRO A 436 -35.60 31.70 -28.82
N LYS A 437 -36.42 31.10 -29.68
CA LYS A 437 -36.06 30.70 -31.04
C LYS A 437 -37.03 31.31 -32.04
N VAL A 438 -36.55 31.54 -33.25
CA VAL A 438 -37.38 31.96 -34.39
C VAL A 438 -37.91 30.71 -35.09
N CYS A 439 -39.22 30.64 -35.28
CA CYS A 439 -39.85 29.54 -36.01
C CYS A 439 -39.49 29.59 -37.50
N PRO A 440 -38.89 28.53 -38.10
CA PRO A 440 -38.50 28.54 -39.51
C PRO A 440 -39.67 28.64 -40.50
N HIS A 441 -40.89 28.32 -40.06
CA HIS A 441 -42.07 28.35 -40.92
C HIS A 441 -42.76 29.72 -40.94
N CYS A 442 -43.04 30.29 -39.75
CA CYS A 442 -43.82 31.53 -39.65
C CYS A 442 -42.99 32.76 -39.24
N GLY A 443 -41.69 32.60 -38.98
CA GLY A 443 -40.78 33.69 -38.61
C GLY A 443 -41.01 34.31 -37.22
N ARG A 444 -41.96 33.81 -36.43
CA ARG A 444 -42.25 34.34 -35.08
C ARG A 444 -41.25 33.83 -34.04
N GLU A 445 -40.86 34.71 -33.13
CA GLU A 445 -40.11 34.35 -31.92
C GLU A 445 -41.02 33.62 -30.93
N PHE A 446 -40.52 32.53 -30.35
CA PHE A 446 -41.24 31.77 -29.33
C PHE A 446 -40.26 31.19 -28.30
N THR A 447 -40.74 30.93 -27.09
CA THR A 447 -39.98 30.25 -26.03
C THR A 447 -40.22 28.74 -26.09
N PRO A 448 -39.26 27.94 -26.57
CA PRO A 448 -39.44 26.49 -26.68
C PRO A 448 -39.47 25.80 -25.30
N ALA A 449 -40.34 24.81 -25.14
CA ALA A 449 -40.42 23.98 -23.92
C ALA A 449 -39.21 23.04 -23.77
N SER A 450 -38.51 22.75 -24.88
CA SER A 450 -37.31 21.92 -24.93
C SER A 450 -36.36 22.44 -26.00
N ASN A 451 -35.05 22.27 -25.81
CA ASN A 451 -34.08 22.66 -26.84
C ASN A 451 -34.27 21.90 -28.18
N ARG A 452 -35.03 20.80 -28.19
CA ARG A 452 -35.39 20.07 -29.43
C ARG A 452 -36.59 20.66 -30.17
N GLN A 453 -37.36 21.55 -29.54
CA GLN A 453 -38.49 22.20 -30.21
C GLN A 453 -37.95 23.24 -31.19
N ILE A 454 -38.32 23.08 -32.46
CA ILE A 454 -37.86 23.92 -33.58
C ILE A 454 -39.00 24.85 -34.06
N PHE A 455 -40.25 24.41 -33.95
CA PHE A 455 -41.43 25.14 -34.42
C PHE A 455 -42.25 25.67 -33.24
N CYS A 456 -42.90 26.82 -33.43
CA CYS A 456 -43.72 27.46 -32.40
C CYS A 456 -45.02 26.70 -32.08
N SER A 457 -45.52 25.90 -33.02
CA SER A 457 -46.71 25.06 -32.87
C SER A 457 -46.61 23.77 -33.69
N ASP A 458 -47.40 22.77 -33.33
CA ASP A 458 -47.51 21.52 -34.10
C ASP A 458 -48.01 21.79 -35.54
N GLU A 459 -48.86 22.80 -35.71
CA GLU A 459 -49.36 23.23 -37.01
C GLU A 459 -48.23 23.81 -37.90
N CYS A 460 -47.36 24.67 -37.35
CA CYS A 460 -46.18 25.14 -38.08
C CYS A 460 -45.20 24.00 -38.41
N CYS A 461 -45.06 23.02 -37.53
CA CYS A 461 -44.25 21.83 -37.80
C CYS A 461 -44.85 20.98 -38.94
N TYR A 462 -46.17 20.78 -38.90
CA TYR A 462 -46.89 20.04 -39.92
C TYR A 462 -46.80 20.74 -41.27
N GLN A 463 -47.04 22.05 -41.32
CA GLN A 463 -47.03 22.82 -42.55
C GLN A 463 -45.62 22.89 -43.17
N ALA A 464 -44.58 23.14 -42.36
CA ALA A 464 -43.20 23.07 -42.85
C ALA A 464 -42.83 21.69 -43.42
N ARG A 465 -43.35 20.59 -42.83
CA ARG A 465 -43.17 19.24 -43.39
C ARG A 465 -43.93 19.06 -44.70
N GLN A 466 -45.13 19.63 -44.83
CA GLN A 466 -45.89 19.59 -46.09
C GLN A 466 -45.21 20.41 -47.18
N ASP A 467 -44.75 21.61 -46.87
CA ASP A 467 -44.04 22.49 -47.80
C ASP A 467 -42.73 21.85 -48.23
N LYS A 468 -41.98 21.23 -47.31
CA LYS A 468 -40.80 20.44 -47.66
C LYS A 468 -41.15 19.28 -48.59
N LYS A 469 -42.19 18.50 -48.28
CA LYS A 469 -42.65 17.41 -49.16
C LYS A 469 -43.12 17.94 -50.52
N LYS A 470 -43.73 19.12 -50.58
CA LYS A 470 -44.16 19.77 -51.81
C LYS A 470 -42.95 20.21 -52.63
N ALA A 471 -41.97 20.88 -52.01
CA ALA A 471 -40.71 21.27 -52.62
C ALA A 471 -39.89 20.05 -53.09
N GLU A 472 -39.83 18.97 -52.31
CA GLU A 472 -39.21 17.69 -52.72
C GLU A 472 -39.94 17.10 -53.93
N ARG A 473 -41.28 17.12 -53.95
CA ARG A 473 -42.06 16.68 -55.13
C ARG A 473 -41.80 17.56 -56.35
N GLU A 474 -41.75 18.88 -56.18
CA GLU A 474 -41.47 19.86 -57.24
C GLU A 474 -40.05 19.72 -57.77
N ALA A 475 -39.05 19.49 -56.91
CA ALA A 475 -37.68 19.19 -57.31
C ALA A 475 -37.54 17.85 -58.05
N GLU A 476 -38.31 16.83 -57.64
CA GLU A 476 -38.30 15.50 -58.27
C GLU A 476 -38.98 15.48 -59.64
N ARG A 477 -40.02 16.31 -59.88
CA ARG A 477 -40.84 16.27 -61.10
C ARG A 477 -40.76 17.50 -62.01
N GLY A 478 -40.21 18.62 -61.54
CA GLY A 478 -40.25 19.90 -62.27
C GLY A 478 -41.67 20.28 -62.67
N GLU A 479 -41.87 20.63 -63.95
CA GLU A 479 -43.18 20.97 -64.54
C GLU A 479 -44.05 19.74 -64.90
N HIS A 480 -43.58 18.51 -64.65
CA HIS A 480 -44.32 17.30 -65.04
C HIS A 480 -45.31 16.86 -63.96
N TYR A 481 -46.56 16.55 -64.36
CA TYR A 481 -47.62 16.16 -63.42
C TYR A 481 -47.32 14.83 -62.70
N TYR A 482 -46.72 13.86 -63.40
CA TYR A 482 -46.32 12.54 -62.88
C TYR A 482 -44.81 12.42 -62.72
N ARG A 483 -44.33 11.64 -61.74
CA ARG A 483 -42.91 11.36 -61.52
C ARG A 483 -42.32 10.49 -62.64
N GLN A 484 -41.02 10.61 -62.91
CA GLN A 484 -40.33 9.69 -63.82
C GLN A 484 -40.50 8.25 -63.36
N ARG A 485 -40.76 7.35 -64.32
CA ARG A 485 -40.82 5.91 -64.08
C ARG A 485 -39.85 5.20 -65.02
N LYS A 486 -39.29 4.09 -64.56
CA LYS A 486 -38.53 3.19 -65.43
C LYS A 486 -39.51 2.40 -66.28
N CYS A 487 -39.27 2.35 -67.59
CA CYS A 487 -40.04 1.52 -68.50
C CYS A 487 -39.88 0.04 -68.12
N ALA A 488 -41.00 -0.68 -67.98
CA ALA A 488 -41.00 -2.10 -67.61
C ALA A 488 -40.33 -3.03 -68.63
N VAL A 489 -40.03 -2.55 -69.84
CA VAL A 489 -39.37 -3.33 -70.91
C VAL A 489 -37.93 -2.89 -71.14
N CYS A 490 -37.70 -1.61 -71.44
CA CYS A 490 -36.36 -1.14 -71.80
C CYS A 490 -35.57 -0.52 -70.63
N GLY A 491 -36.18 -0.39 -69.44
CA GLY A 491 -35.54 0.16 -68.25
C GLY A 491 -35.27 1.68 -68.27
N LYS A 492 -35.42 2.35 -69.41
CA LYS A 492 -35.21 3.81 -69.54
C LYS A 492 -36.24 4.59 -68.73
N LEU A 493 -35.78 5.68 -68.10
CA LEU A 493 -36.64 6.63 -67.39
C LEU A 493 -37.46 7.44 -68.40
N PHE A 494 -38.75 7.59 -68.14
CA PHE A 494 -39.66 8.39 -68.95
C PHE A 494 -40.70 9.07 -68.07
N TRP A 495 -41.33 10.11 -68.59
CA TRP A 495 -42.43 10.83 -67.95
C TRP A 495 -43.78 10.24 -68.37
N PRO A 496 -44.53 9.61 -67.45
CA PRO A 496 -45.87 9.12 -67.76
C PRO A 496 -46.83 10.26 -68.10
N THR A 497 -47.72 10.06 -69.07
CA THR A 497 -48.86 10.97 -69.33
C THR A 497 -50.07 10.65 -68.45
N HIS A 498 -50.14 9.45 -67.86
CA HIS A 498 -51.14 9.06 -66.88
C HIS A 498 -50.57 8.09 -65.82
N SER A 499 -51.22 8.01 -64.66
CA SER A 499 -50.73 7.28 -63.48
C SER A 499 -50.46 5.78 -63.70
N GLN A 500 -51.11 5.17 -64.69
CA GLN A 500 -51.02 3.74 -65.01
C GLN A 500 -50.03 3.41 -66.15
N GLN A 501 -49.41 4.41 -66.78
CA GLN A 501 -48.47 4.14 -67.87
C GLN A 501 -47.18 3.52 -67.32
N THR A 502 -46.90 2.27 -67.71
CA THR A 502 -45.68 1.54 -67.30
C THR A 502 -44.63 1.44 -68.41
N LEU A 503 -44.92 1.95 -69.60
CA LEU A 503 -44.13 1.75 -70.82
C LEU A 503 -43.85 3.09 -71.49
N CYS A 504 -42.59 3.31 -71.87
CA CYS A 504 -42.14 4.60 -72.40
C CYS A 504 -42.56 4.88 -73.85
N SER A 505 -42.88 3.84 -74.63
CA SER A 505 -43.22 3.98 -76.04
C SER A 505 -44.07 2.80 -76.51
N ASP A 506 -44.74 2.97 -77.66
CA ASP A 506 -45.55 1.90 -78.25
C ASP A 506 -44.72 0.69 -78.71
N LYS A 507 -43.44 0.89 -79.00
CA LYS A 507 -42.49 -0.21 -79.24
C LYS A 507 -42.36 -1.11 -78.00
N CYS A 508 -42.14 -0.50 -76.83
CA CYS A 508 -42.09 -1.22 -75.55
C CYS A 508 -43.46 -1.85 -75.19
N ARG A 509 -44.58 -1.24 -75.61
CA ARG A 509 -45.91 -1.82 -75.43
C ARG A 509 -46.11 -3.11 -76.21
N LYS A 510 -45.72 -3.11 -77.50
CA LYS A 510 -45.75 -4.30 -78.36
C LYS A 510 -44.82 -5.40 -77.81
N GLU A 511 -43.64 -5.03 -77.34
CA GLU A 511 -42.69 -5.99 -76.78
C GLU A 511 -43.17 -6.61 -75.46
N LYS A 512 -43.76 -5.82 -74.56
CA LYS A 512 -44.43 -6.35 -73.36
C LYS A 512 -45.60 -7.27 -73.73
N HIS A 513 -46.40 -6.88 -74.72
CA HIS A 513 -47.50 -7.73 -75.21
C HIS A 513 -46.95 -9.06 -75.73
N ASN A 514 -45.90 -9.05 -76.55
CA ASN A 514 -45.24 -10.26 -77.04
C ASN A 514 -44.68 -11.12 -75.91
N GLN A 515 -44.04 -10.53 -74.90
CA GLN A 515 -43.54 -11.26 -73.72
C GLN A 515 -44.68 -11.91 -72.93
N VAL A 516 -45.80 -11.21 -72.72
CA VAL A 516 -46.97 -11.76 -72.04
C VAL A 516 -47.61 -12.88 -72.85
N THR A 517 -47.72 -12.72 -74.18
CA THR A 517 -48.26 -13.74 -75.08
C THR A 517 -47.35 -14.97 -75.14
N LEU A 518 -46.02 -14.79 -75.19
CA LEU A 518 -45.03 -15.87 -75.09
C LEU A 518 -45.13 -16.60 -73.76
N LYS A 519 -45.23 -15.85 -72.65
CA LYS A 519 -45.40 -16.44 -71.32
C LYS A 519 -46.69 -17.23 -71.21
N ALA A 520 -47.81 -16.69 -71.72
CA ALA A 520 -49.09 -17.40 -71.77
C ALA A 520 -49.01 -18.67 -72.64
N TYR A 521 -48.28 -18.64 -73.76
CA TYR A 521 -48.01 -19.82 -74.59
C TYR A 521 -47.21 -20.88 -73.81
N HIS A 522 -46.12 -20.50 -73.14
CA HIS A 522 -45.33 -21.41 -72.31
C HIS A 522 -46.12 -21.97 -71.12
N ASP A 523 -46.93 -21.14 -70.45
CA ASP A 523 -47.76 -21.55 -69.32
C ASP A 523 -48.88 -22.52 -69.76
N LYS A 524 -49.46 -22.31 -70.95
CA LYS A 524 -50.44 -23.25 -71.54
C LYS A 524 -49.77 -24.59 -71.86
N LYS A 525 -48.60 -24.57 -72.50
CA LYS A 525 -47.83 -25.79 -72.83
C LYS A 525 -47.37 -26.53 -71.56
N ALA A 526 -47.01 -25.81 -70.51
CA ALA A 526 -46.66 -26.38 -69.21
C ALA A 526 -47.87 -27.04 -68.52
N LYS A 527 -49.06 -26.44 -68.61
CA LYS A 527 -50.30 -27.05 -68.10
C LYS A 527 -50.70 -28.30 -68.88
N GLU A 528 -50.57 -28.30 -70.21
CA GLU A 528 -50.81 -29.48 -71.05
C GLU A 528 -49.84 -30.63 -70.70
N ASN A 529 -48.55 -30.34 -70.50
CA ASN A 529 -47.56 -31.32 -70.05
C ASN A 529 -47.83 -31.85 -68.62
N ALA A 530 -48.32 -31.01 -67.71
CA ALA A 530 -48.65 -31.43 -66.35
C ALA A 530 -49.89 -32.35 -66.32
N GLN A 531 -50.87 -32.11 -67.20
CA GLN A 531 -52.09 -32.90 -67.31
C GLN A 531 -51.85 -34.30 -67.93
N TRP A 532 -50.86 -34.43 -68.83
CA TRP A 532 -50.38 -35.72 -69.34
C TRP A 532 -49.73 -36.58 -68.24
N ASN A 533 -48.90 -35.98 -67.37
CA ASN A 533 -48.18 -36.71 -66.32
C ASN A 533 -49.07 -37.18 -65.16
N THR A 534 -50.26 -36.59 -64.95
CA THR A 534 -51.21 -36.99 -63.90
C THR A 534 -52.11 -38.18 -64.28
N SER A 535 -52.36 -38.42 -65.56
CA SER A 535 -53.20 -39.55 -66.03
C SER A 535 -52.48 -40.90 -66.02
N SER A 536 -51.15 -40.92 -65.99
CA SER A 536 -50.36 -42.17 -66.01
C SER A 536 -50.06 -42.74 -64.60
N LYS A 537 -50.34 -42.00 -63.51
CA LYS A 537 -49.99 -42.39 -62.13
C LYS A 537 -51.14 -42.95 -61.28
N THR A 538 -52.38 -42.98 -61.78
CA THR A 538 -53.58 -43.35 -61.00
C THR A 538 -54.08 -44.78 -61.18
N LYS A 539 -53.33 -45.68 -61.84
CA LYS A 539 -53.80 -47.06 -62.15
C LYS A 539 -53.23 -48.21 -61.32
N GLU A 540 -52.25 -48.01 -60.43
CA GLU A 540 -51.71 -49.09 -59.61
C GLU A 540 -51.39 -48.60 -58.19
N GLN A 541 -52.34 -48.72 -57.26
CA GLN A 541 -52.05 -48.84 -55.82
C GLN A 541 -53.30 -49.27 -55.04
N VAL A 542 -53.43 -50.58 -54.84
CA VAL A 542 -54.24 -51.20 -53.77
C VAL A 542 -53.35 -52.23 -53.07
N SER A 543 -53.36 -52.19 -51.73
CA SER A 543 -52.77 -53.15 -50.76
C SER A 543 -51.30 -52.96 -50.39
N ALA A 544 -51.05 -52.51 -49.15
CA ALA A 544 -50.61 -53.40 -48.07
C ALA A 544 -50.20 -52.61 -46.81
N THR A 545 -50.46 -53.28 -45.68
CA THR A 545 -50.49 -52.88 -44.28
C THR A 545 -49.14 -52.92 -43.57
N SER A 546 -49.12 -52.33 -42.36
CA SER A 546 -48.30 -52.68 -41.18
C SER A 546 -46.98 -51.92 -41.01
N LEU A 547 -46.85 -51.10 -39.96
CA LEU A 547 -46.45 -51.36 -38.56
C LEU A 547 -44.93 -51.34 -38.37
N SER A 548 -44.40 -50.38 -37.61
CA SER A 548 -43.54 -50.59 -36.43
C SER A 548 -42.86 -49.29 -35.95
N GLU A 549 -42.64 -49.27 -34.64
CA GLU A 549 -42.17 -48.20 -33.74
C GLU A 549 -40.70 -47.82 -33.94
N THR A 550 -40.28 -46.61 -33.54
CA THR A 550 -39.03 -46.44 -32.74
C THR A 550 -38.99 -45.11 -31.97
N ILE A 551 -38.59 -45.20 -30.70
CA ILE A 551 -38.26 -44.14 -29.73
C ILE A 551 -36.83 -43.61 -30.00
N ILE A 552 -36.52 -42.33 -29.75
CA ILE A 552 -35.20 -41.82 -29.30
C ILE A 552 -35.39 -40.46 -28.58
N SER A 553 -34.78 -40.33 -27.39
CA SER A 553 -34.60 -39.08 -26.60
C SER A 553 -33.12 -38.60 -26.67
N PRO A 554 -32.64 -37.62 -25.88
CA PRO A 554 -32.36 -36.22 -26.25
C PRO A 554 -30.84 -35.85 -26.25
N ALA A 555 -30.45 -34.67 -26.78
CA ALA A 555 -29.08 -34.16 -26.66
C ALA A 555 -28.98 -32.63 -26.51
N LEU A 556 -28.50 -32.22 -25.32
CA LEU A 556 -27.48 -31.21 -24.99
C LEU A 556 -27.22 -30.03 -25.94
N LEU A 557 -27.41 -28.81 -25.40
CA LEU A 557 -26.86 -27.55 -25.91
C LEU A 557 -25.60 -27.13 -25.12
N PRO A 558 -24.52 -26.67 -25.78
CA PRO A 558 -23.55 -25.76 -25.21
C PRO A 558 -23.57 -24.35 -25.84
N GLN A 559 -22.99 -23.41 -25.10
CA GLN A 559 -23.04 -21.95 -25.21
C GLN A 559 -22.37 -21.32 -26.45
N PRO A 560 -22.70 -20.05 -26.81
CA PRO A 560 -21.96 -19.30 -27.83
C PRO A 560 -20.76 -18.50 -27.27
N ALA A 561 -19.66 -18.56 -28.02
CA ALA A 561 -18.42 -17.86 -27.82
C ALA A 561 -18.44 -16.40 -28.31
N ARG A 562 -17.51 -15.61 -27.73
CA ARG A 562 -17.20 -14.20 -27.98
C ARG A 562 -16.64 -13.96 -29.39
N THR A 563 -17.02 -12.85 -30.03
CA THR A 563 -16.33 -12.29 -31.18
C THR A 563 -15.64 -10.97 -30.81
N SER A 564 -14.35 -10.93 -31.09
CA SER A 564 -13.45 -9.77 -31.02
C SER A 564 -13.60 -8.93 -32.28
N ALA A 565 -13.83 -7.62 -32.13
CA ALA A 565 -13.79 -6.65 -33.22
C ALA A 565 -12.37 -6.08 -33.37
N SER A 566 -11.80 -6.28 -34.55
CA SER A 566 -10.60 -5.62 -35.06
C SER A 566 -11.02 -4.37 -35.84
N THR A 567 -10.55 -3.21 -35.41
CA THR A 567 -10.66 -1.94 -36.13
C THR A 567 -9.49 -1.77 -37.11
N ALA A 568 -9.80 -1.44 -38.36
CA ALA A 568 -8.90 -0.83 -39.32
C ALA A 568 -9.62 0.38 -39.93
N GLU A 569 -8.83 1.45 -40.10
CA GLU A 569 -9.11 2.82 -40.57
C GLU A 569 -9.56 3.85 -39.52
#